data_AF-G8SEI0-F1
#
_entry.id   AF-G8SEI0-F1
#
_cell.length_a   1.000
_cell.length_b   1.000
_cell.length_c   1.000
_cell.angle_alpha   90.00
_cell.angle_beta   90.00
_cell.angle_gamma   90.00
#
_symmetry.space_group_name_H-M   'P 1'
#
loop_
_entity.id
_entity.type
_entity.pdbx_description
1 polymer ?
#
loop_
_entity_poly.entity_id
_entity_poly.type
_entity_poly.pdbx_seq_one_letter_code
_entity_poly.pdbx_strand_id
1 'polypeptide(L)'
;MARVRAALYLDFDNVFSGLIKQDPDVAIQFAKDPGAWLVRLTTSLTVDGPRRWLILRCYMNPGGWVPNPDTEANQPRLYYSQFRPFFVNAGFEVIDCPRLTHTKNAADIRMVVDAVDALADPVPYEEFVIGSGDSDMTPLLVRLRRADRRTTIVSPSDAAEAFTAVADRLITSQELLELVQGEPVDSDEAPVDPEQPVSYEQFRDLVTWRYTAATGPLNLASLAHDLRRQLGPSVDETSWFGNGGFVRALESLSLPNVKFSNHFLWDAARHDPPEAGVSTGPAPEPVGRLSALLSLPRLTREMWPPIYQSLAEYAAAHHFNLTEATRWARDQLAAQGVDVSRSAIAFVTRGTAFGGAPLYRQPPPNATEIAAAFADNVLSRAEAAAIALSDEETAEVRSWLGAA
;
A
#
# COMPACT_ATOMS: atom_id res chain seq x y z
N MET A 1 12.46 -26.91 -8.61
CA MET A 1 12.77 -25.71 -7.80
C MET A 1 12.78 -26.11 -6.34
N ALA A 2 13.81 -25.72 -5.58
CA ALA A 2 13.80 -25.89 -4.13
C ALA A 2 12.69 -25.00 -3.54
N ARG A 3 11.91 -25.52 -2.58
CA ARG A 3 10.89 -24.73 -1.86
C ARG A 3 11.51 -24.10 -0.63
N VAL A 4 11.21 -22.82 -0.39
CA VAL A 4 11.65 -22.06 0.79
C VAL A 4 10.93 -22.60 2.02
N ARG A 5 11.65 -23.05 3.04
CA ARG A 5 11.03 -23.51 4.29
C ARG A 5 10.53 -22.31 5.07
N ALA A 6 9.21 -22.15 5.17
CA ALA A 6 8.59 -20.96 5.70
C ALA A 6 7.81 -21.25 7.00
N ALA A 7 7.79 -20.26 7.88
CA ALA A 7 7.00 -20.25 9.11
C ALA A 7 6.07 -19.02 9.11
N LEU A 8 4.75 -19.25 9.22
CA LEU A 8 3.74 -18.19 9.30
C LEU A 8 3.22 -18.04 10.73
N TYR A 9 3.26 -16.80 11.21
CA TYR A 9 2.74 -16.37 12.50
C TYR A 9 1.73 -15.26 12.25
N LEU A 10 0.45 -15.53 12.46
CA LEU A 10 -0.66 -14.63 12.17
C LEU A 10 -1.32 -14.15 13.45
N ASP A 11 -1.25 -12.85 13.74
CA ASP A 11 -2.16 -12.20 14.69
C ASP A 11 -3.52 -12.01 14.01
N PHE A 12 -4.44 -12.92 14.30
CA PHE A 12 -5.76 -12.92 13.68
C PHE A 12 -6.54 -11.66 14.08
N ASP A 13 -6.49 -11.27 15.35
CA ASP A 13 -7.25 -10.14 15.87
C ASP A 13 -6.85 -8.84 15.15
N ASN A 14 -5.54 -8.59 15.01
CA ASN A 14 -5.02 -7.41 14.35
C ASN A 14 -5.32 -7.41 12.84
N VAL A 15 -5.03 -8.51 12.15
CA VAL A 15 -5.22 -8.60 10.70
C VAL A 15 -6.70 -8.54 10.32
N PHE A 16 -7.54 -9.33 10.98
CA PHE A 16 -8.98 -9.37 10.68
C PHE A 16 -9.67 -8.03 10.99
N SER A 17 -9.34 -7.39 12.12
CA SER A 17 -9.94 -6.09 12.46
C SER A 17 -9.47 -4.94 11.57
N GLY A 18 -8.29 -5.04 10.97
CA GLY A 18 -7.85 -4.09 9.95
C GLY A 18 -8.52 -4.33 8.59
N LEU A 19 -8.67 -5.60 8.18
CA LEU A 19 -9.37 -5.93 6.93
C LEU A 19 -10.85 -5.56 6.98
N ILE A 20 -11.54 -5.82 8.10
CA ILE A 20 -12.97 -5.54 8.21
C ILE A 20 -13.31 -4.04 8.11
N LYS A 21 -12.36 -3.18 8.48
CA LYS A 21 -12.49 -1.72 8.32
C LYS A 21 -12.37 -1.28 6.86
N GLN A 22 -11.74 -2.08 6.01
CA GLN A 22 -11.50 -1.73 4.61
C GLN A 22 -12.55 -2.35 3.71
N ASP A 23 -12.77 -3.65 3.84
CA ASP A 23 -13.72 -4.42 3.04
C ASP A 23 -14.28 -5.56 3.88
N PRO A 24 -15.51 -5.41 4.42
CA PRO A 24 -16.10 -6.39 5.30
C PRO A 24 -16.29 -7.76 4.66
N ASP A 25 -16.66 -7.82 3.38
CA ASP A 25 -16.95 -9.09 2.70
C ASP A 25 -15.67 -9.87 2.44
N VAL A 26 -14.62 -9.19 1.97
CA VAL A 26 -13.31 -9.82 1.76
C VAL A 26 -12.69 -10.22 3.09
N ALA A 27 -12.89 -9.45 4.17
CA ALA A 27 -12.45 -9.85 5.51
C ALA A 27 -13.15 -11.14 5.99
N ILE A 28 -14.46 -11.27 5.75
CA ILE A 28 -15.21 -12.49 6.05
C ILE A 28 -14.70 -13.67 5.21
N GLN A 29 -14.40 -13.44 3.93
CA GLN A 29 -13.78 -14.45 3.06
C GLN A 29 -12.42 -14.90 3.59
N PHE A 30 -11.55 -13.96 3.99
CA PHE A 30 -10.25 -14.24 4.61
C PHE A 30 -10.37 -15.18 5.81
N ALA A 31 -11.38 -14.96 6.66
CA ALA A 31 -11.58 -15.74 7.88
C ALA A 31 -12.30 -17.08 7.65
N LYS A 32 -13.15 -17.19 6.63
CA LYS A 32 -13.91 -18.41 6.31
C LYS A 32 -13.20 -19.37 5.36
N ASP A 33 -12.26 -18.90 4.55
CA ASP A 33 -11.51 -19.73 3.61
C ASP A 33 -9.98 -19.48 3.66
N PRO A 34 -9.33 -19.78 4.80
CA PRO A 34 -7.89 -19.62 4.92
C PRO A 34 -7.07 -20.54 4.02
N GLY A 35 -7.63 -21.67 3.60
CA GLY A 35 -6.97 -22.59 2.67
C GLY A 35 -6.73 -21.94 1.31
N ALA A 36 -7.73 -21.23 0.76
CA ALA A 36 -7.62 -20.65 -0.57
C ALA A 36 -6.53 -19.58 -0.68
N TRP A 37 -6.49 -18.62 0.26
CA TRP A 37 -5.45 -17.59 0.21
C TRP A 37 -4.08 -18.12 0.63
N LEU A 38 -4.00 -19.13 1.51
CA LEU A 38 -2.73 -19.75 1.87
C LEU A 38 -2.10 -20.48 0.67
N VAL A 39 -2.91 -21.17 -0.14
CA VAL A 39 -2.44 -21.81 -1.39
C VAL A 39 -1.85 -20.77 -2.33
N ARG A 40 -2.50 -19.61 -2.49
CA ARG A 40 -1.97 -18.53 -3.34
C ARG A 40 -0.70 -17.92 -2.75
N LEU A 41 -0.68 -17.62 -1.45
CA LEU A 41 0.49 -17.10 -0.73
C LEU A 41 1.70 -18.07 -0.80
N THR A 42 1.46 -19.35 -1.06
CA THR A 42 2.54 -20.32 -1.24
C THR A 42 3.38 -20.03 -2.49
N THR A 43 2.79 -19.44 -3.53
CA THR A 43 3.46 -19.23 -4.82
C THR A 43 3.51 -17.77 -5.27
N SER A 44 2.74 -16.88 -4.65
CA SER A 44 2.78 -15.43 -4.90
C SER A 44 3.40 -14.68 -3.73
N LEU A 45 3.79 -13.42 -3.99
CA LEU A 45 4.32 -12.52 -2.97
C LEU A 45 5.50 -13.13 -2.20
N THR A 46 6.36 -13.87 -2.90
CA THR A 46 7.51 -14.59 -2.33
C THR A 46 8.78 -13.73 -2.37
N VAL A 47 9.75 -14.04 -1.50
CA VAL A 47 11.09 -13.45 -1.57
C VAL A 47 11.99 -14.29 -2.48
N ASP A 48 12.41 -15.48 -2.02
CA ASP A 48 13.38 -16.31 -2.73
C ASP A 48 12.76 -17.48 -3.54
N GLY A 49 11.43 -17.66 -3.48
CA GLY A 49 10.72 -18.68 -4.23
C GLY A 49 9.50 -19.26 -3.51
N PRO A 50 8.86 -20.30 -4.10
CA PRO A 50 7.64 -20.88 -3.55
C PRO A 50 7.88 -21.49 -2.17
N ARG A 51 6.94 -21.25 -1.27
CA ARG A 51 7.04 -21.62 0.13
C ARG A 51 6.69 -23.08 0.37
N ARG A 52 7.29 -23.67 1.38
CA ARG A 52 6.88 -24.90 2.06
C ARG A 52 6.62 -24.52 3.50
N TRP A 53 5.35 -24.42 3.86
CA TRP A 53 4.95 -24.12 5.23
C TRP A 53 5.31 -25.27 6.17
N LEU A 54 6.14 -24.98 7.17
CA LEU A 54 6.48 -25.89 8.25
C LEU A 54 5.80 -25.48 9.56
N ILE A 55 5.52 -24.19 9.74
CA ILE A 55 4.74 -23.64 10.84
C ILE A 55 3.60 -22.81 10.24
N LEU A 56 2.38 -23.06 10.72
CA LEU A 56 1.19 -22.27 10.44
C LEU A 56 0.52 -22.00 11.79
N ARG A 57 0.75 -20.84 12.39
CA ARG A 57 0.15 -20.47 13.68
C ARG A 57 -0.75 -19.26 13.56
N CYS A 58 -1.94 -19.39 14.13
CA CYS A 58 -2.97 -18.35 14.18
C CYS A 58 -3.22 -18.01 15.65
N TYR A 59 -2.83 -16.81 16.06
CA TYR A 59 -2.98 -16.31 17.42
C TYR A 59 -4.31 -15.57 17.48
N MET A 60 -5.23 -16.09 18.30
CA MET A 60 -6.61 -15.66 18.30
C MET A 60 -7.12 -15.48 19.73
N ASN A 61 -7.80 -14.37 19.98
CA ASN A 61 -8.50 -14.18 21.24
C ASN A 61 -9.87 -14.86 21.20
N PRO A 62 -10.13 -15.90 22.01
CA PRO A 62 -11.40 -16.63 21.98
C PRO A 62 -12.61 -15.78 22.39
N GLY A 63 -12.39 -14.71 23.17
CA GLY A 63 -13.40 -13.71 23.53
C GLY A 63 -13.32 -12.41 22.71
N GLY A 64 -12.45 -12.35 21.70
CA GLY A 64 -12.31 -11.22 20.81
C GLY A 64 -13.48 -11.10 19.83
N TRP A 65 -13.80 -9.87 19.43
CA TRP A 65 -14.89 -9.58 18.51
C TRP A 65 -14.71 -8.23 17.82
N VAL A 66 -15.38 -8.07 16.69
CA VAL A 66 -15.58 -6.80 15.96
C VAL A 66 -17.07 -6.53 15.80
N PRO A 67 -17.49 -5.25 15.62
CA PRO A 67 -18.86 -4.93 15.24
C PRO A 67 -19.27 -5.74 14.00
N ASN A 68 -20.49 -6.25 13.99
CA ASN A 68 -21.00 -6.92 12.80
C ASN A 68 -21.28 -5.87 11.70
N PRO A 69 -20.67 -5.98 10.51
CA PRO A 69 -20.97 -5.10 9.38
C PRO A 69 -22.41 -5.27 8.88
N ASP A 70 -22.99 -6.46 9.06
CA ASP A 70 -24.42 -6.69 8.83
C ASP A 70 -25.21 -6.12 10.02
N THR A 71 -25.73 -4.91 9.84
CA THR A 71 -26.55 -4.22 10.84
C THR A 71 -27.97 -4.77 10.96
N GLU A 72 -28.42 -5.57 9.99
CA GLU A 72 -29.73 -6.22 10.00
C GLU A 72 -29.69 -7.59 10.69
N ALA A 73 -28.51 -8.20 10.78
CA ALA A 73 -28.31 -9.41 11.55
C ALA A 73 -28.69 -9.19 13.03
N ASN A 74 -29.40 -10.17 13.61
CA ASN A 74 -29.73 -10.19 15.04
C ASN A 74 -28.51 -10.52 15.95
N GLN A 75 -27.31 -10.15 15.50
CA GLN A 75 -26.05 -10.41 16.12
C GLN A 75 -25.14 -9.19 15.93
N PRO A 76 -25.05 -8.28 16.92
CA PRO A 76 -24.28 -7.03 16.77
C PRO A 76 -22.75 -7.23 16.80
N ARG A 77 -22.28 -8.44 17.14
CA ARG A 77 -20.86 -8.77 17.32
C ARG A 77 -20.49 -10.02 16.55
N LEU A 78 -19.44 -9.92 15.74
CA LEU A 78 -18.77 -11.08 15.15
C LEU A 78 -17.64 -11.51 16.06
N TYR A 79 -17.79 -12.67 16.69
CA TYR A 79 -16.77 -13.23 17.58
C TYR A 79 -15.71 -13.98 16.78
N TYR A 80 -14.43 -13.80 17.13
CA TYR A 80 -13.32 -14.42 16.40
C TYR A 80 -13.35 -15.96 16.50
N SER A 81 -13.81 -16.48 17.64
CA SER A 81 -13.93 -17.92 17.89
C SER A 81 -14.79 -18.67 16.86
N GLN A 82 -15.74 -18.00 16.21
CA GLN A 82 -16.55 -18.62 15.15
C GLN A 82 -15.72 -18.99 13.91
N PHE A 83 -14.55 -18.37 13.72
CA PHE A 83 -13.67 -18.61 12.58
C PHE A 83 -12.62 -19.70 12.84
N ARG A 84 -12.42 -20.10 14.10
CA ARG A 84 -11.46 -21.14 14.50
C ARG A 84 -11.55 -22.43 13.66
N PRO A 85 -12.74 -23.01 13.40
CA PRO A 85 -12.83 -24.25 12.64
C PRO A 85 -12.23 -24.14 11.23
N PHE A 86 -12.36 -22.99 10.57
CA PHE A 86 -11.82 -22.79 9.22
C PHE A 86 -10.29 -22.80 9.21
N PHE A 87 -9.65 -22.14 10.18
CA PHE A 87 -8.19 -22.15 10.33
C PHE A 87 -7.65 -23.53 10.67
N VAL A 88 -8.29 -24.24 11.61
CA VAL A 88 -7.91 -25.61 11.96
C VAL A 88 -8.02 -26.53 10.73
N ASN A 89 -9.11 -26.43 9.96
CA ASN A 89 -9.29 -27.22 8.75
C ASN A 89 -8.28 -26.89 7.64
N ALA A 90 -7.77 -25.65 7.60
CA ALA A 90 -6.72 -25.22 6.69
C ALA A 90 -5.29 -25.58 7.17
N GLY A 91 -5.16 -26.28 8.31
CA GLY A 91 -3.86 -26.76 8.81
C GLY A 91 -3.15 -25.79 9.76
N PHE A 92 -3.81 -24.75 10.24
CA PHE A 92 -3.24 -23.87 11.27
C PHE A 92 -3.38 -24.47 12.66
N GLU A 93 -2.32 -24.33 13.47
CA GLU A 93 -2.41 -24.42 14.91
C GLU A 93 -2.99 -23.09 15.45
N VAL A 94 -4.20 -23.15 16.03
CA VAL A 94 -4.84 -21.97 16.62
C VAL A 94 -4.47 -21.86 18.09
N ILE A 95 -3.75 -20.80 18.44
CA ILE A 95 -3.26 -20.52 19.79
C ILE A 95 -4.20 -19.53 20.47
N ASP A 96 -4.79 -19.96 21.60
CA ASP A 96 -5.69 -19.13 22.38
C ASP A 96 -4.92 -18.02 23.12
N CYS A 97 -5.21 -16.77 22.78
CA CYS A 97 -4.60 -15.57 23.35
C CYS A 97 -5.68 -14.73 24.08
N PRO A 98 -6.12 -15.15 25.29
CA PRO A 98 -7.13 -14.42 26.04
C PRO A 98 -6.64 -13.00 26.40
N ARG A 99 -7.59 -12.09 26.64
CA ARG A 99 -7.28 -10.72 27.09
C ARG A 99 -6.54 -10.76 28.43
N LEU A 100 -5.42 -10.03 28.51
CA LEU A 100 -4.71 -9.78 29.76
C LEU A 100 -5.21 -8.51 30.45
N THR A 101 -5.64 -7.52 29.66
CA THR A 101 -6.26 -6.28 30.13
C THR A 101 -7.46 -5.92 29.24
N HIS A 102 -8.14 -4.81 29.54
CA HIS A 102 -9.25 -4.35 28.70
C HIS A 102 -8.83 -4.10 27.23
N THR A 103 -7.58 -3.71 26.99
CA THR A 103 -7.10 -3.27 25.66
C THR A 103 -6.02 -4.16 25.04
N LYS A 104 -5.36 -5.05 25.79
CA LYS A 104 -4.25 -5.87 25.28
C LYS A 104 -4.47 -7.37 25.48
N ASN A 105 -4.17 -8.15 24.45
CA ASN A 105 -4.02 -9.60 24.52
C ASN A 105 -2.53 -9.98 24.66
N ALA A 106 -2.23 -11.26 24.79
CA ALA A 106 -0.85 -11.76 24.87
C ALA A 106 -0.27 -12.20 23.51
N ALA A 107 -0.98 -11.91 22.40
CA ALA A 107 -0.67 -12.47 21.09
C ALA A 107 0.72 -12.04 20.62
N ASP A 108 1.06 -10.75 20.75
CA ASP A 108 2.34 -10.21 20.28
C ASP A 108 3.54 -10.87 20.96
N ILE A 109 3.52 -10.91 22.30
CA ILE A 109 4.58 -11.53 23.10
C ILE A 109 4.67 -13.02 22.76
N ARG A 110 3.53 -13.71 22.63
CA ARG A 110 3.52 -15.14 22.36
C ARG A 110 4.06 -15.46 20.97
N MET A 111 3.67 -14.68 19.95
CA MET A 111 4.22 -14.75 18.60
C MET A 111 5.74 -14.58 18.61
N VAL A 112 6.24 -13.56 19.31
CA VAL A 112 7.68 -13.28 19.38
C VAL A 112 8.45 -14.43 20.03
N VAL A 113 7.95 -14.97 21.15
CA VAL A 113 8.56 -16.13 21.82
C VAL A 113 8.59 -17.34 20.88
N ASP A 114 7.46 -17.67 20.27
CA ASP A 114 7.34 -18.83 19.38
C ASP A 114 8.22 -18.70 18.12
N ALA A 115 8.39 -17.49 17.58
CA ALA A 115 9.27 -17.22 16.45
C ALA A 115 10.76 -17.31 16.82
N VAL A 116 11.12 -16.85 18.02
CA VAL A 116 12.50 -16.99 18.55
C VAL A 116 12.84 -18.45 18.84
N ASP A 117 11.89 -19.22 19.37
CA ASP A 117 12.06 -20.66 19.59
C ASP A 117 12.26 -21.39 18.25
N ALA A 118 11.47 -21.07 17.23
CA ALA A 118 11.66 -21.62 15.89
C ALA A 118 13.00 -21.20 15.27
N LEU A 119 13.48 -19.99 15.53
CA LEU A 119 14.80 -19.55 15.08
C LEU A 119 15.94 -20.39 15.71
N ALA A 120 15.74 -20.89 16.94
CA ALA A 120 16.69 -21.75 17.64
C ALA A 120 16.53 -23.24 17.30
N ASP A 121 15.53 -23.62 16.51
CA ASP A 121 15.27 -25.01 16.14
C ASP A 121 16.39 -25.57 15.24
N PRO A 122 16.77 -26.85 15.39
CA PRO A 122 17.72 -27.51 14.49
C PRO A 122 17.28 -27.53 13.02
N VAL A 123 15.96 -27.48 12.74
CA VAL A 123 15.40 -27.37 11.40
C VAL A 123 15.50 -25.91 10.94
N PRO A 124 16.29 -25.60 9.89
CA PRO A 124 16.34 -24.24 9.40
C PRO A 124 15.02 -23.86 8.71
N TYR A 125 14.36 -22.83 9.24
CA TYR A 125 13.38 -22.05 8.51
C TYR A 125 14.13 -20.93 7.78
N GLU A 126 13.81 -20.70 6.51
CA GLU A 126 14.49 -19.72 5.64
C GLU A 126 13.71 -18.39 5.60
N GLU A 127 12.40 -18.46 5.75
CA GLU A 127 11.51 -17.30 5.74
C GLU A 127 10.54 -17.32 6.92
N PHE A 128 10.39 -16.16 7.56
CA PHE A 128 9.41 -15.90 8.60
C PHE A 128 8.38 -14.91 8.06
N VAL A 129 7.13 -15.35 7.99
CA VAL A 129 5.99 -14.53 7.58
C VAL A 129 5.24 -14.08 8.84
N ILE A 130 5.21 -12.79 9.08
CA ILE A 130 4.60 -12.16 10.26
C ILE A 130 3.36 -11.38 9.83
N GLY A 131 2.19 -11.92 10.15
CA GLY A 131 0.91 -11.25 9.93
C GLY A 131 0.53 -10.40 11.13
N SER A 132 1.01 -9.16 11.17
CA SER A 132 0.65 -8.16 12.16
C SER A 132 0.97 -6.76 11.64
N GLY A 133 0.19 -5.76 12.05
CA GLY A 133 0.49 -4.34 11.88
C GLY A 133 1.25 -3.71 13.03
N ASP A 134 1.62 -4.47 14.08
CA ASP A 134 2.26 -3.92 15.27
C ASP A 134 3.78 -3.72 15.07
N SER A 135 4.21 -2.45 15.07
CA SER A 135 5.62 -2.07 14.96
C SER A 135 6.47 -2.49 16.17
N ASP A 136 5.87 -2.84 17.30
CA ASP A 136 6.58 -3.37 18.47
C ASP A 136 7.31 -4.68 18.17
N MET A 137 7.00 -5.34 17.04
CA MET A 137 7.70 -6.53 16.54
C MET A 137 9.03 -6.21 15.83
N THR A 138 9.42 -4.96 15.65
CA THR A 138 10.69 -4.57 14.99
C THR A 138 11.93 -5.29 15.57
N PRO A 139 12.10 -5.44 16.91
CA PRO A 139 13.23 -6.18 17.47
C PRO A 139 13.29 -7.66 17.06
N LEU A 140 12.15 -8.32 16.83
CA LEU A 140 12.09 -9.69 16.30
C LEU A 140 12.66 -9.72 14.89
N LEU A 141 12.23 -8.82 14.01
CA LEU A 141 12.70 -8.77 12.62
C LEU A 141 14.22 -8.53 12.54
N VAL A 142 14.74 -7.61 13.37
CA VAL A 142 16.20 -7.38 13.46
C VAL A 142 16.94 -8.66 13.86
N ARG A 143 16.39 -9.45 14.79
CA ARG A 143 17.00 -10.70 15.23
C ARG A 143 16.95 -11.79 14.15
N LEU A 144 15.86 -11.89 13.41
CA LEU A 144 15.72 -12.79 12.27
C LEU A 144 16.72 -12.44 11.17
N ARG A 145 16.81 -11.15 10.80
CA ARG A 145 17.78 -10.64 9.82
C ARG A 145 19.23 -10.91 10.24
N ARG A 146 19.57 -10.71 11.52
CA ARG A 146 20.90 -11.04 12.07
C ARG A 146 21.26 -12.52 11.96
N ALA A 147 20.26 -13.39 11.93
CA ALA A 147 20.44 -14.82 11.75
C ALA A 147 20.39 -15.26 10.29
N ASP A 148 20.42 -14.31 9.34
CA ASP A 148 20.32 -14.55 7.90
C ASP A 148 19.01 -15.28 7.53
N ARG A 149 17.88 -14.69 7.91
CA ARG A 149 16.52 -15.17 7.62
C ARG A 149 15.74 -14.11 6.87
N ARG A 150 14.97 -14.54 5.87
CA ARG A 150 14.02 -13.69 5.17
C ARG A 150 12.82 -13.39 6.05
N THR A 151 12.29 -12.18 5.89
CA THR A 151 11.16 -11.68 6.65
C THR A 151 10.12 -11.08 5.71
N THR A 152 8.91 -11.61 5.78
CA THR A 152 7.75 -11.07 5.05
C THR A 152 6.72 -10.59 6.06
N ILE A 153 6.34 -9.32 5.98
CA ILE A 153 5.29 -8.74 6.82
C ILE A 153 3.98 -8.78 6.04
N VAL A 154 2.90 -9.25 6.66
CA VAL A 154 1.53 -9.08 6.15
C VAL A 154 0.85 -8.03 7.02
N SER A 155 0.71 -6.81 6.48
CA SER A 155 0.16 -5.70 7.24
C SER A 155 -1.29 -5.41 6.83
N PRO A 156 -2.24 -5.33 7.78
CA PRO A 156 -3.62 -5.01 7.46
C PRO A 156 -3.84 -3.49 7.32
N SER A 157 -2.83 -2.67 7.57
CA SER A 157 -2.87 -1.21 7.41
C SER A 157 -1.52 -0.71 6.89
N ASP A 158 -1.38 0.60 6.72
CA ASP A 158 -0.07 1.17 6.41
C ASP A 158 0.91 0.85 7.57
N ALA A 159 1.99 0.15 7.25
CA ALA A 159 3.04 -0.22 8.20
C ALA A 159 4.01 0.95 8.42
N ALA A 160 4.54 1.08 9.65
CA ALA A 160 5.55 2.10 9.96
C ALA A 160 6.84 1.90 9.14
N GLU A 161 7.49 2.98 8.73
CA GLU A 161 8.72 2.94 7.90
C GLU A 161 9.84 2.12 8.55
N ALA A 162 10.01 2.24 9.88
CA ALA A 162 10.98 1.44 10.61
C ALA A 162 10.66 -0.07 10.57
N PHE A 163 9.38 -0.43 10.51
CA PHE A 163 8.94 -1.82 10.44
C PHE A 163 9.16 -2.39 9.03
N THR A 164 8.88 -1.59 7.99
CA THR A 164 9.07 -2.00 6.58
C THR A 164 10.55 -2.06 6.19
N ALA A 165 11.39 -1.14 6.66
CA ALA A 165 12.83 -1.11 6.35
C ALA A 165 13.59 -2.35 6.86
N VAL A 166 13.04 -3.04 7.87
CA VAL A 166 13.63 -4.26 8.44
C VAL A 166 13.07 -5.54 7.80
N ALA A 167 11.99 -5.46 7.03
CA ALA A 167 11.47 -6.58 6.25
C ALA A 167 12.27 -6.80 4.96
N ASP A 168 12.26 -8.03 4.44
CA ASP A 168 12.65 -8.30 3.04
C ASP A 168 11.47 -8.09 2.09
N ARG A 169 10.23 -8.28 2.58
CA ARG A 169 9.01 -7.99 1.84
C ARG A 169 7.90 -7.46 2.73
N LEU A 170 7.17 -6.48 2.22
CA LEU A 170 5.86 -6.09 2.75
C LEU A 170 4.77 -6.63 1.82
N ILE A 171 3.77 -7.28 2.40
CA ILE A 171 2.47 -7.55 1.77
C ILE A 171 1.51 -6.52 2.35
N THR A 172 1.12 -5.57 1.51
CA THR A 172 0.21 -4.49 1.86
C THR A 172 -1.22 -5.03 2.05
N SER A 173 -2.08 -4.23 2.69
CA SER A 173 -3.50 -4.60 2.82
C SER A 173 -4.19 -4.74 1.47
N GLN A 174 -3.80 -3.96 0.45
CA GLN A 174 -4.32 -4.09 -0.90
C GLN A 174 -3.93 -5.42 -1.53
N GLU A 175 -2.64 -5.78 -1.51
CA GLU A 175 -2.18 -7.07 -2.04
C GLU A 175 -2.82 -8.24 -1.28
N LEU A 176 -3.04 -8.11 0.03
CA LEU A 176 -3.75 -9.10 0.83
C LEU A 176 -5.22 -9.25 0.41
N LEU A 177 -5.94 -8.14 0.18
CA LEU A 177 -7.32 -8.16 -0.29
C LEU A 177 -7.42 -8.80 -1.68
N GLU A 178 -6.52 -8.45 -2.61
CA GLU A 178 -6.45 -9.05 -3.95
C GLU A 178 -6.13 -10.55 -3.86
N LEU A 179 -5.17 -10.93 -3.00
CA LEU A 179 -4.81 -12.31 -2.74
C LEU A 179 -5.99 -13.11 -2.16
N VAL A 180 -6.79 -12.55 -1.26
CA VAL A 180 -7.96 -13.23 -0.68
C VAL A 180 -9.03 -13.46 -1.75
N GLN A 181 -9.25 -12.49 -2.63
CA GLN A 181 -10.21 -12.59 -3.73
C GLN A 181 -9.73 -13.48 -4.87
N GLY A 182 -8.43 -13.76 -4.95
CA GLY A 182 -7.83 -14.52 -6.06
C GLY A 182 -7.63 -13.66 -7.32
N GLU A 183 -7.64 -12.34 -7.15
CA GLU A 183 -7.30 -11.38 -8.19
C GLU A 183 -5.78 -11.40 -8.45
N PRO A 184 -5.35 -11.07 -9.69
CA PRO A 184 -3.94 -10.84 -9.94
C PRO A 184 -3.47 -9.69 -9.06
N VAL A 185 -2.39 -9.93 -8.30
CA VAL A 185 -1.80 -8.90 -7.45
C VAL A 185 -0.99 -7.96 -8.36
N ASP A 186 -1.50 -6.75 -8.56
CA ASP A 186 -0.80 -5.69 -9.30
C ASP A 186 0.31 -5.15 -8.39
N SER A 187 1.50 -5.75 -8.45
CA SER A 187 2.68 -5.08 -7.91
C SER A 187 3.08 -3.98 -8.91
N ASP A 188 2.63 -2.75 -8.67
CA ASP A 188 3.18 -1.54 -9.33
C ASP A 188 4.71 -1.45 -9.12
N GLU A 189 5.27 -2.23 -8.19
CA GLU A 189 6.67 -2.60 -8.12
C GLU A 189 6.96 -3.77 -9.08
N ALA A 190 7.35 -3.46 -10.31
CA ALA A 190 8.16 -4.40 -11.07
C ALA A 190 9.39 -4.78 -10.21
N PRO A 191 9.75 -6.06 -10.10
CA PRO A 191 10.93 -6.45 -9.35
C PRO A 191 12.16 -5.82 -10.01
N VAL A 192 12.75 -4.83 -9.34
CA VAL A 192 14.09 -4.34 -9.69
C VAL A 192 15.05 -5.39 -9.17
N ASP A 193 15.46 -6.30 -10.05
CA ASP A 193 16.50 -7.27 -9.77
C ASP A 193 17.79 -6.51 -9.41
N PRO A 194 18.30 -6.57 -8.16
CA PRO A 194 19.39 -5.70 -7.69
C PRO A 194 20.74 -5.95 -8.37
N GLU A 195 20.85 -6.94 -9.25
CA GLU A 195 22.13 -7.39 -9.82
C GLU A 195 22.34 -7.04 -11.30
N GLN A 196 21.39 -6.39 -12.00
CA GLN A 196 21.61 -5.95 -13.38
C GLN A 196 21.83 -4.44 -13.47
N PRO A 197 22.99 -3.96 -13.96
CA PRO A 197 23.17 -2.54 -14.21
C PRO A 197 22.15 -2.08 -15.25
N VAL A 198 21.33 -1.10 -14.86
CA VAL A 198 20.28 -0.54 -15.73
C VAL A 198 20.91 0.02 -17.00
N SER A 199 20.38 -0.38 -18.15
CA SER A 199 20.94 -0.02 -19.45
C SER A 199 20.37 1.30 -19.98
N TYR A 200 21.11 1.97 -20.86
CA TYR A 200 20.61 3.15 -21.58
C TYR A 200 19.34 2.84 -22.39
N GLU A 201 19.14 1.59 -22.82
CA GLU A 201 17.92 1.17 -23.52
C GLU A 201 16.69 1.20 -22.62
N GLN A 202 16.82 0.77 -21.35
CA GLN A 202 15.73 0.86 -20.38
C GLN A 202 15.34 2.31 -20.09
N PHE A 203 16.33 3.21 -19.99
CA PHE A 203 16.09 4.65 -19.90
C PHE A 203 15.35 5.18 -21.14
N ARG A 204 15.83 4.84 -22.35
CA ARG A 204 15.19 5.27 -23.60
C ARG A 204 13.74 4.80 -23.68
N ASP A 205 13.50 3.53 -23.39
CA ASP A 205 12.18 2.92 -23.56
C ASP A 205 11.18 3.53 -22.57
N LEU A 206 11.59 3.73 -21.32
CA LEU A 206 10.77 4.36 -20.28
C LEU A 206 10.44 5.83 -20.59
N VAL A 207 11.43 6.61 -21.02
CA VAL A 207 11.21 8.01 -21.42
C VAL A 207 10.34 8.09 -22.66
N THR A 208 10.58 7.24 -23.67
CA THR A 208 9.79 7.22 -24.90
C THR A 208 8.33 6.86 -24.61
N TRP A 209 8.11 5.85 -23.76
CA TRP A 209 6.77 5.48 -23.31
C TRP A 209 6.08 6.65 -22.59
N ARG A 210 6.74 7.28 -21.59
CA ARG A 210 6.19 8.46 -20.89
C ARG A 210 5.89 9.61 -21.83
N TYR A 211 6.78 9.87 -22.80
CA TYR A 211 6.61 10.94 -23.78
C TYR A 211 5.42 10.68 -24.72
N THR A 212 5.29 9.45 -25.21
CA THR A 212 4.17 9.07 -26.10
C THR A 212 2.84 8.99 -25.36
N ALA A 213 2.83 8.52 -24.10
CA ALA A 213 1.63 8.44 -23.26
C ALA A 213 1.19 9.80 -22.69
N ALA A 214 2.05 10.82 -22.70
CA ALA A 214 1.73 12.14 -22.17
C ALA A 214 0.51 12.75 -22.87
N THR A 215 -0.43 13.23 -22.07
CA THR A 215 -1.62 14.00 -22.53
C THR A 215 -1.38 15.51 -22.51
N GLY A 216 -0.23 15.96 -21.99
CA GLY A 216 0.20 17.35 -21.93
C GLY A 216 1.70 17.50 -21.65
N PRO A 217 2.19 18.74 -21.44
CA PRO A 217 3.61 18.99 -21.15
C PRO A 217 4.11 18.27 -19.90
N LEU A 218 5.21 17.55 -20.02
CA LEU A 218 5.86 16.82 -18.93
C LEU A 218 6.77 17.73 -18.14
N ASN A 219 6.59 17.79 -16.82
CA ASN A 219 7.51 18.52 -15.94
C ASN A 219 8.86 17.79 -15.81
N LEU A 220 9.96 18.50 -16.08
CA LEU A 220 11.32 17.94 -16.08
C LEU A 220 11.77 17.48 -14.70
N ALA A 221 11.40 18.19 -13.62
CA ALA A 221 11.82 17.82 -12.27
C ALA A 221 11.12 16.54 -11.80
N SER A 222 9.81 16.45 -12.04
CA SER A 222 9.02 15.24 -11.74
C SER A 222 9.50 14.04 -12.55
N LEU A 223 9.72 14.23 -13.86
CA LEU A 223 10.24 13.17 -14.73
C LEU A 223 11.63 12.69 -14.29
N ALA A 224 12.54 13.61 -13.94
CA ALA A 224 13.87 13.25 -13.45
C ALA A 224 13.82 12.46 -12.13
N HIS A 225 12.90 12.84 -11.23
CA HIS A 225 12.73 12.15 -9.96
C HIS A 225 12.16 10.74 -10.16
N ASP A 226 11.14 10.59 -11.00
CA ASP A 226 10.52 9.31 -11.34
C ASP A 226 11.53 8.35 -11.97
N LEU A 227 12.33 8.84 -12.92
CA LEU A 227 13.35 8.03 -13.59
C LEU A 227 14.44 7.58 -12.62
N ARG A 228 14.88 8.43 -11.68
CA ARG A 228 15.82 8.00 -10.63
C ARG A 228 15.25 6.92 -9.73
N ARG A 229 13.96 7.02 -9.38
CA ARG A 229 13.29 6.00 -8.57
C ARG A 229 13.19 4.66 -9.30
N GLN A 230 12.85 4.68 -10.59
CA GLN A 230 12.62 3.45 -11.37
C GLN A 230 13.91 2.81 -11.90
N LEU A 231 14.91 3.61 -12.23
CA LEU A 231 16.19 3.17 -12.81
C LEU A 231 17.31 3.06 -11.75
N GLY A 232 17.05 3.48 -10.52
CA GLY A 232 17.96 3.36 -9.39
C GLY A 232 19.17 4.30 -9.43
N PRO A 233 20.14 4.11 -8.52
CA PRO A 233 21.27 5.01 -8.30
C PRO A 233 22.27 5.07 -9.49
N SER A 234 22.25 4.07 -10.36
CA SER A 234 23.10 3.99 -11.56
C SER A 234 22.97 5.21 -12.49
N VAL A 235 21.81 5.87 -12.49
CA VAL A 235 21.56 7.08 -13.30
C VAL A 235 22.45 8.24 -12.85
N ASP A 236 22.58 8.45 -11.54
CA ASP A 236 23.39 9.55 -11.01
C ASP A 236 24.89 9.21 -11.07
N GLU A 237 25.27 7.96 -10.79
CA GLU A 237 26.65 7.48 -10.87
C GLU A 237 27.24 7.59 -12.29
N THR A 238 26.43 7.31 -13.31
CA THR A 238 26.84 7.43 -14.72
C THR A 238 26.66 8.83 -15.29
N SER A 239 26.21 9.80 -14.47
CA SER A 239 25.86 11.15 -14.95
C SER A 239 24.89 11.12 -16.14
N TRP A 240 23.79 10.37 -15.97
CA TRP A 240 22.79 10.08 -17.01
C TRP A 240 23.40 9.37 -18.22
N PHE A 241 24.02 8.22 -18.00
CA PHE A 241 24.60 7.36 -19.03
C PHE A 241 25.66 8.08 -19.91
N GLY A 242 26.48 8.92 -19.29
CA GLY A 242 27.55 9.67 -19.95
C GLY A 242 27.12 10.98 -20.62
N ASN A 243 25.85 11.37 -20.53
CA ASN A 243 25.35 12.61 -21.14
C ASN A 243 25.64 13.87 -20.30
N GLY A 244 26.12 13.71 -19.06
CA GLY A 244 26.55 14.80 -18.18
C GLY A 244 25.39 15.60 -17.57
N GLY A 245 24.14 15.13 -17.71
CA GLY A 245 22.96 15.77 -17.13
C GLY A 245 21.65 15.27 -17.76
N PHE A 246 20.56 15.40 -16.99
CA PHE A 246 19.24 14.89 -17.35
C PHE A 246 18.71 15.41 -18.69
N VAL A 247 18.73 16.73 -18.89
CA VAL A 247 18.20 17.35 -20.11
C VAL A 247 18.99 16.90 -21.34
N ARG A 248 20.32 16.83 -21.24
CA ARG A 248 21.18 16.32 -22.33
C ARG A 248 20.89 14.84 -22.65
N ALA A 249 20.58 14.04 -21.63
CA ALA A 249 20.15 12.67 -21.82
C ALA A 249 18.82 12.59 -22.57
N LEU A 250 17.84 13.44 -22.25
CA LEU A 250 16.59 13.53 -23.01
C LEU A 250 16.81 14.01 -24.45
N GLU A 251 17.67 15.00 -24.67
CA GLU A 251 18.03 15.50 -26.01
C GLU A 251 18.68 14.39 -26.86
N SER A 252 19.49 13.51 -26.25
CA SER A 252 20.14 12.39 -26.94
C SER A 252 19.14 11.39 -27.54
N LEU A 253 17.93 11.29 -26.99
CA LEU A 253 16.89 10.36 -27.43
C LEU A 253 16.25 10.76 -28.77
N SER A 254 16.45 12.00 -29.23
CA SER A 254 15.92 12.50 -30.49
C SER A 254 14.42 12.23 -30.67
N LEU A 255 13.64 12.49 -29.61
CA LEU A 255 12.19 12.28 -29.61
C LEU A 255 11.50 13.14 -30.69
N PRO A 256 10.50 12.60 -31.41
CA PRO A 256 9.86 13.31 -32.51
C PRO A 256 9.10 14.53 -32.02
N ASN A 257 9.28 15.69 -32.68
CA ASN A 257 8.60 16.96 -32.38
C ASN A 257 8.81 17.51 -30.96
N VAL A 258 9.86 17.06 -30.26
CA VAL A 258 10.11 17.48 -28.88
C VAL A 258 10.50 18.96 -28.81
N LYS A 259 9.90 19.65 -27.84
CA LYS A 259 10.27 21.01 -27.42
C LYS A 259 10.53 21.01 -25.93
N PHE A 260 11.43 21.91 -25.52
CA PHE A 260 11.84 22.08 -24.13
C PHE A 260 11.62 23.54 -23.69
N SER A 261 11.32 23.72 -22.41
CA SER A 261 11.40 24.97 -21.68
C SER A 261 12.22 24.76 -20.40
N ASN A 262 12.34 25.80 -19.56
CA ASN A 262 13.06 25.69 -18.28
C ASN A 262 12.54 24.57 -17.37
N HIS A 263 11.24 24.25 -17.47
CA HIS A 263 10.59 23.31 -16.55
C HIS A 263 9.84 22.17 -17.24
N PHE A 264 9.66 22.21 -18.56
CA PHE A 264 8.81 21.25 -19.26
C PHE A 264 9.45 20.71 -20.54
N LEU A 265 9.05 19.49 -20.93
CA LEU A 265 9.17 19.00 -22.30
C LEU A 265 7.78 18.63 -22.85
N TRP A 266 7.57 18.78 -24.15
CA TRP A 266 6.31 18.38 -24.80
C TRP A 266 6.51 18.04 -26.27
N ASP A 267 5.53 17.35 -26.85
CA ASP A 267 5.38 17.14 -28.28
C ASP A 267 4.62 18.30 -28.91
N ALA A 268 5.29 19.10 -29.73
CA ALA A 268 4.68 20.28 -30.35
C ALA A 268 3.66 19.96 -31.45
N ALA A 269 3.56 18.71 -31.91
CA ALA A 269 2.51 18.27 -32.82
C ALA A 269 1.24 17.83 -32.07
N ARG A 270 1.34 17.54 -30.75
CA ARG A 270 0.23 17.03 -29.94
C ARG A 270 -0.22 17.96 -28.82
N HIS A 271 0.66 18.83 -28.33
CA HIS A 271 0.42 19.65 -27.13
C HIS A 271 0.82 21.10 -27.38
N ASP A 272 0.01 22.00 -26.83
CA ASP A 272 0.32 23.43 -26.81
C ASP A 272 1.48 23.74 -25.86
N PRO A 273 2.29 24.78 -26.15
CA PRO A 273 3.33 25.22 -25.24
C PRO A 273 2.72 25.62 -23.88
N PRO A 274 3.39 25.29 -22.76
CA PRO A 274 2.85 25.62 -21.44
C PRO A 274 2.65 27.13 -21.32
N GLU A 275 1.40 27.57 -21.16
CA GLU A 275 1.08 28.98 -20.94
C GLU A 275 1.75 29.47 -19.66
N ALA A 276 2.41 30.62 -19.72
CA ALA A 276 2.97 31.30 -18.56
C ALA A 276 1.83 31.84 -17.67
N GLY A 277 1.14 30.95 -16.96
CA GLY A 277 -0.10 31.35 -16.31
C GLY A 277 -0.92 30.32 -15.53
N VAL A 278 -0.44 29.10 -15.24
CA VAL A 278 -0.93 28.32 -14.08
C VAL A 278 0.24 27.52 -13.52
N SER A 279 0.90 28.10 -12.51
CA SER A 279 1.83 27.35 -11.69
C SER A 279 1.03 26.36 -10.83
N THR A 280 0.89 25.11 -11.25
CA THR A 280 0.82 24.00 -10.28
C THR A 280 2.18 23.95 -9.61
N GLY A 281 2.34 24.77 -8.57
CA GLY A 281 3.60 24.85 -7.82
C GLY A 281 3.95 23.49 -7.20
N PRO A 282 5.21 23.30 -6.76
CA PRO A 282 5.52 22.17 -5.90
C PRO A 282 4.55 22.15 -4.71
N ALA A 283 4.15 20.96 -4.27
CA ALA A 283 3.32 20.81 -3.08
C ALA A 283 3.90 21.66 -1.93
N PRO A 284 3.07 22.33 -1.11
CA PRO A 284 3.53 23.05 0.06
C PRO A 284 4.46 22.19 0.92
N GLU A 285 5.42 22.81 1.60
CA GLU A 285 6.38 22.07 2.44
C GLU A 285 5.70 21.08 3.41
N PRO A 286 4.58 21.43 4.09
CA PRO A 286 3.89 20.48 4.97
C PRO A 286 3.37 19.26 4.22
N VAL A 287 2.83 19.45 3.01
CA VAL A 287 2.33 18.35 2.16
C VAL A 287 3.50 17.51 1.64
N GLY A 288 4.60 18.14 1.24
CA GLY A 288 5.82 17.44 0.83
C GLY A 288 6.41 16.59 1.95
N ARG A 289 6.42 17.13 3.18
CA ARG A 289 6.85 16.42 4.40
C ARG A 289 5.97 15.21 4.70
N LEU A 290 4.64 15.37 4.61
CA LEU A 290 3.70 14.25 4.78
C LEU A 290 3.80 13.21 3.67
N SER A 291 4.06 13.62 2.42
CA SER A 291 4.32 12.69 1.31
C SER A 291 5.57 11.85 1.53
N ALA A 292 6.64 12.46 2.05
CA ALA A 292 7.86 11.73 2.36
C ALA A 292 7.69 10.75 3.53
N LEU A 293 7.06 11.18 4.62
CA LEU A 293 7.04 10.41 5.88
C LEU A 293 5.86 9.44 6.01
N LEU A 294 4.72 9.72 5.35
CA LEU A 294 3.50 8.92 5.42
C LEU A 294 3.16 8.23 4.10
N SER A 295 4.03 8.33 3.09
CA SER A 295 3.78 7.83 1.74
C SER A 295 2.50 8.40 1.12
N LEU A 296 2.12 9.64 1.47
CA LEU A 296 0.97 10.30 0.87
C LEU A 296 1.19 10.41 -0.65
N PRO A 297 0.20 10.00 -1.49
CA PRO A 297 0.31 10.09 -2.93
C PRO A 297 0.65 11.51 -3.41
N ARG A 298 1.60 11.61 -4.33
CA ARG A 298 2.04 12.89 -4.91
C ARG A 298 1.10 13.33 -6.02
N LEU A 299 -0.09 13.75 -5.63
CA LEU A 299 -1.12 14.28 -6.51
C LEU A 299 -1.18 15.81 -6.43
N THR A 300 -1.53 16.46 -7.53
CA THR A 300 -1.76 17.91 -7.52
C THR A 300 -3.10 18.22 -6.87
N ARG A 301 -3.27 19.46 -6.41
CA ARG A 301 -4.48 19.90 -5.71
C ARG A 301 -5.77 19.64 -6.50
N GLU A 302 -5.71 19.76 -7.82
CA GLU A 302 -6.85 19.61 -8.72
C GLU A 302 -7.30 18.15 -8.89
N MET A 303 -6.43 17.19 -8.56
CA MET A 303 -6.69 15.76 -8.73
C MET A 303 -7.51 15.15 -7.59
N TRP A 304 -7.51 15.76 -6.39
CA TRP A 304 -8.23 15.20 -5.23
C TRP A 304 -9.75 15.22 -5.38
N PRO A 305 -10.42 16.33 -5.78
CA PRO A 305 -11.88 16.35 -5.85
C PRO A 305 -12.48 15.33 -6.84
N PRO A 306 -11.93 15.13 -8.06
CA PRO A 306 -12.40 14.06 -8.95
C PRO A 306 -12.31 12.66 -8.34
N ILE A 307 -11.25 12.37 -7.56
CA ILE A 307 -11.11 11.07 -6.89
C ILE A 307 -12.24 10.85 -5.90
N TYR A 308 -12.53 11.84 -5.04
CA TYR A 308 -13.62 11.72 -4.07
C TYR A 308 -14.99 11.60 -4.72
N GLN A 309 -15.22 12.34 -5.81
CA GLN A 309 -16.46 12.27 -6.57
C GLN A 309 -16.66 10.87 -7.16
N SER A 310 -15.63 10.31 -7.78
CA SER A 310 -15.68 8.97 -8.35
C SER A 310 -15.93 7.91 -7.26
N LEU A 311 -15.24 7.99 -6.12
CA LEU A 311 -15.48 7.06 -5.01
C LEU A 311 -16.89 7.17 -4.42
N ALA A 312 -17.45 8.39 -4.31
CA ALA A 312 -18.82 8.60 -3.85
C ALA A 312 -19.86 8.01 -4.83
N GLU A 313 -19.64 8.19 -6.14
CA GLU A 313 -20.50 7.60 -7.18
C GLU A 313 -20.48 6.07 -7.12
N TYR A 314 -19.29 5.48 -6.96
CA TYR A 314 -19.18 4.03 -6.81
C TYR A 314 -19.93 3.54 -5.58
N ALA A 315 -19.71 4.17 -4.43
CA ALA A 315 -20.35 3.81 -3.16
C ALA A 315 -21.89 3.94 -3.20
N ALA A 316 -22.41 4.88 -4.00
CA ALA A 316 -23.85 5.08 -4.17
C ALA A 316 -24.50 4.09 -5.15
N ALA A 317 -23.76 3.61 -6.15
CA ALA A 317 -24.30 2.81 -7.26
C ALA A 317 -24.02 1.31 -7.15
N HIS A 318 -23.03 0.90 -6.37
CA HIS A 318 -22.54 -0.47 -6.33
C HIS A 318 -22.48 -1.02 -4.90
N HIS A 319 -22.56 -2.35 -4.79
CA HIS A 319 -22.16 -3.03 -3.57
C HIS A 319 -20.65 -2.88 -3.41
N PHE A 320 -20.20 -2.50 -2.21
CA PHE A 320 -18.81 -2.13 -2.03
C PHE A 320 -17.87 -3.33 -2.14
N ASN A 321 -16.87 -3.21 -3.01
CA ASN A 321 -15.69 -4.05 -3.08
C ASN A 321 -14.47 -3.15 -3.34
N LEU A 322 -13.43 -3.20 -2.52
CA LEU A 322 -12.30 -2.27 -2.62
C LEU A 322 -11.54 -2.40 -3.95
N THR A 323 -11.33 -3.63 -4.42
CA THR A 323 -10.58 -3.90 -5.66
C THR A 323 -11.35 -3.38 -6.88
N GLU A 324 -12.66 -3.60 -6.93
CA GLU A 324 -13.52 -3.08 -7.97
C GLU A 324 -13.69 -1.56 -7.89
N ALA A 325 -13.86 -1.00 -6.68
CA ALA A 325 -13.99 0.44 -6.47
C ALA A 325 -12.77 1.19 -7.04
N THR A 326 -11.56 0.71 -6.72
CA THR A 326 -10.31 1.33 -7.18
C THR A 326 -10.11 1.19 -8.69
N ARG A 327 -10.49 0.05 -9.27
CA ARG A 327 -10.45 -0.18 -10.72
C ARG A 327 -11.45 0.72 -11.45
N TRP A 328 -12.70 0.73 -11.00
CA TRP A 328 -13.78 1.53 -11.56
C TRP A 328 -13.44 3.02 -11.48
N ALA A 329 -12.97 3.49 -10.32
CA ALA A 329 -12.62 4.90 -10.14
C ALA A 329 -11.44 5.32 -11.03
N ARG A 330 -10.41 4.48 -11.17
CA ARG A 330 -9.32 4.73 -12.12
C ARG A 330 -9.86 4.90 -13.54
N ASP A 331 -10.72 3.98 -13.98
CA ASP A 331 -11.23 3.98 -15.35
C ASP A 331 -12.11 5.21 -15.63
N GLN A 332 -12.90 5.65 -14.64
CA GLN A 332 -13.67 6.90 -14.72
C GLN A 332 -12.77 8.15 -14.75
N LEU A 333 -11.75 8.21 -13.90
CA LEU A 333 -10.79 9.32 -13.87
C LEU A 333 -10.01 9.42 -15.18
N ALA A 334 -9.57 8.29 -15.72
CA ALA A 334 -8.88 8.23 -17.01
C ALA A 334 -9.77 8.73 -18.16
N ALA A 335 -11.07 8.40 -18.16
CA ALA A 335 -12.02 8.92 -19.12
C ALA A 335 -12.22 10.45 -19.03
N GLN A 336 -11.94 11.05 -17.87
CA GLN A 336 -11.97 12.49 -17.62
C GLN A 336 -10.61 13.17 -17.86
N GLY A 337 -9.60 12.42 -18.31
CA GLY A 337 -8.23 12.93 -18.54
C GLY A 337 -7.40 13.09 -17.26
N VAL A 338 -7.83 12.50 -16.15
CA VAL A 338 -7.14 12.51 -14.85
C VAL A 338 -6.42 11.17 -14.66
N ASP A 339 -5.10 11.17 -14.76
CA ASP A 339 -4.29 9.95 -14.60
C ASP A 339 -3.91 9.73 -13.13
N VAL A 340 -4.45 8.68 -12.51
CA VAL A 340 -4.22 8.31 -11.11
C VAL A 340 -4.05 6.80 -11.01
N SER A 341 -3.02 6.33 -10.30
CA SER A 341 -2.80 4.89 -10.10
C SER A 341 -3.86 4.27 -9.20
N ARG A 342 -4.13 2.96 -9.39
CA ARG A 342 -5.01 2.19 -8.48
C ARG A 342 -4.51 2.24 -7.04
N SER A 343 -3.19 2.18 -6.86
CA SER A 343 -2.53 2.28 -5.55
C SER A 343 -2.81 3.61 -4.84
N ALA A 344 -2.82 4.74 -5.55
CA ALA A 344 -3.17 6.03 -4.99
C ALA A 344 -4.66 6.12 -4.62
N ILE A 345 -5.56 5.61 -5.47
CA ILE A 345 -7.00 5.56 -5.18
C ILE A 345 -7.25 4.65 -3.96
N ALA A 346 -6.60 3.48 -3.91
CA ALA A 346 -6.71 2.56 -2.79
C ALA A 346 -6.22 3.19 -1.49
N PHE A 347 -5.13 3.97 -1.53
CA PHE A 347 -4.66 4.75 -0.39
C PHE A 347 -5.74 5.70 0.13
N VAL A 348 -6.41 6.44 -0.76
CA VAL A 348 -7.53 7.31 -0.40
C VAL A 348 -8.70 6.53 0.19
N THR A 349 -9.17 5.47 -0.48
CA THR A 349 -10.28 4.63 -0.03
C THR A 349 -10.03 4.07 1.38
N ARG A 350 -8.82 3.57 1.65
CA ARG A 350 -8.44 3.08 2.99
C ARG A 350 -8.39 4.22 4.00
N GLY A 351 -7.73 5.33 3.67
CA GLY A 351 -7.62 6.49 4.55
C GLY A 351 -8.99 7.03 4.96
N THR A 352 -9.93 7.11 4.02
CA THR A 352 -11.33 7.47 4.28
C THR A 352 -12.02 6.50 5.25
N ALA A 353 -11.79 5.19 5.11
CA ALA A 353 -12.37 4.19 5.99
C ALA A 353 -11.84 4.28 7.43
N PHE A 354 -10.52 4.46 7.59
CA PHE A 354 -9.90 4.71 8.90
C PHE A 354 -10.24 6.10 9.47
N GLY A 355 -10.56 7.07 8.61
CA GLY A 355 -11.04 8.40 8.97
C GLY A 355 -12.52 8.46 9.38
N GLY A 356 -13.23 7.33 9.35
CA GLY A 356 -14.59 7.23 9.87
C GLY A 356 -15.71 7.39 8.84
N ALA A 357 -15.41 7.46 7.54
CA ALA A 357 -16.41 7.48 6.47
C ALA A 357 -16.25 6.30 5.49
N PRO A 358 -16.20 5.03 5.96
CA PRO A 358 -16.01 3.89 5.06
C PRO A 358 -17.06 3.86 3.95
N LEU A 359 -16.62 3.55 2.73
CA LEU A 359 -17.48 3.62 1.54
C LEU A 359 -18.63 2.60 1.55
N TYR A 360 -18.51 1.53 2.33
CA TYR A 360 -19.57 0.53 2.53
C TYR A 360 -20.63 0.92 3.57
N ARG A 361 -20.48 2.05 4.28
CA ARG A 361 -21.46 2.47 5.30
C ARG A 361 -22.80 2.84 4.65
N GLN A 362 -23.86 2.78 5.44
CA GLN A 362 -25.20 3.22 5.03
C GLN A 362 -25.68 4.41 5.89
N PRO A 363 -26.16 5.51 5.29
CA PRO A 363 -26.13 5.82 3.85
C PRO A 363 -24.69 6.01 3.32
N PRO A 364 -24.43 5.79 2.01
CA PRO A 364 -23.10 5.96 1.42
C PRO A 364 -22.56 7.38 1.60
N PRO A 365 -21.24 7.55 1.82
CA PRO A 365 -20.66 8.87 1.99
C PRO A 365 -20.62 9.67 0.68
N ASN A 366 -20.87 10.97 0.77
CA ASN A 366 -20.66 11.88 -0.34
C ASN A 366 -19.19 12.33 -0.47
N ALA A 367 -18.83 12.96 -1.58
CA ALA A 367 -17.45 13.39 -1.86
C ALA A 367 -16.85 14.29 -0.76
N THR A 368 -17.64 15.18 -0.16
CA THR A 368 -17.19 16.06 0.92
C THR A 368 -16.87 15.28 2.20
N GLU A 369 -17.72 14.30 2.55
CA GLU A 369 -17.47 13.41 3.69
C GLU A 369 -16.23 12.53 3.48
N ILE A 370 -16.02 12.05 2.24
CA ILE A 370 -14.82 11.28 1.86
C ILE A 370 -13.56 12.14 2.01
N ALA A 371 -13.59 13.37 1.50
CA ALA A 371 -12.48 14.32 1.58
C ALA A 371 -12.11 14.65 3.03
N ALA A 372 -13.13 14.99 3.85
CA ALA A 372 -12.94 15.31 5.27
C ALA A 372 -12.36 14.13 6.04
N ALA A 373 -12.95 12.93 5.90
CA ALA A 373 -12.45 11.73 6.58
C ALA A 373 -11.03 11.36 6.14
N PHE A 374 -10.71 11.50 4.85
CA PHE A 374 -9.36 11.25 4.36
C PHE A 374 -8.34 12.23 4.95
N ALA A 375 -8.65 13.53 4.94
CA ALA A 375 -7.77 14.55 5.51
C ALA A 375 -7.58 14.35 7.02
N ASP A 376 -8.65 14.03 7.75
CA ASP A 376 -8.58 13.74 9.19
C ASP A 376 -7.73 12.50 9.48
N ASN A 377 -7.81 11.48 8.63
CA ASN A 377 -6.93 10.32 8.74
C ASN A 377 -5.46 10.69 8.53
N VAL A 378 -5.14 11.49 7.51
CA VAL A 378 -3.76 11.94 7.24
C VAL A 378 -3.21 12.73 8.41
N LEU A 379 -3.99 13.65 8.98
CA LEU A 379 -3.58 14.47 10.12
C LEU A 379 -3.42 13.64 11.41
N SER A 380 -4.34 12.72 11.68
CA SER A 380 -4.23 11.80 12.83
C SER A 380 -2.99 10.91 12.73
N ARG A 381 -2.63 10.46 11.51
CA ARG A 381 -1.39 9.72 11.26
C ARG A 381 -0.14 10.58 11.44
N ALA A 382 -0.19 11.85 11.04
CA ALA A 382 0.91 12.79 11.27
C ALA A 382 1.16 12.96 12.77
N GLU A 383 0.10 13.13 13.56
CA GLU A 383 0.17 13.22 15.03
C GLU A 383 0.74 11.93 15.65
N ALA A 384 0.24 10.77 15.22
CA ALA A 384 0.72 9.46 15.70
C ALA A 384 2.21 9.21 15.36
N ALA A 385 2.68 9.75 14.23
CA ALA A 385 4.08 9.72 13.83
C ALA A 385 4.93 10.85 14.45
N ALA A 386 4.36 11.63 15.38
CA ALA A 386 4.99 12.79 16.01
C ALA A 386 5.50 13.85 15.00
N ILE A 387 4.85 13.96 13.84
CA ILE A 387 5.11 15.01 12.86
C ILE A 387 4.36 16.26 13.31
N ALA A 388 5.09 17.23 13.86
CA ALA A 388 4.51 18.50 14.29
C ALA A 388 3.97 19.29 13.09
N LEU A 389 2.72 19.73 13.20
CA LEU A 389 2.06 20.66 12.29
C LEU A 389 1.44 21.77 13.14
N SER A 390 1.68 23.02 12.77
CA SER A 390 0.96 24.17 13.31
C SER A 390 -0.49 24.20 12.78
N ASP A 391 -1.34 25.04 13.40
CA ASP A 391 -2.72 25.23 12.95
C ASP A 391 -2.78 25.74 11.49
N GLU A 392 -1.81 26.58 11.09
CA GLU A 392 -1.69 27.11 9.72
C GLU A 392 -1.31 26.01 8.73
N GLU A 393 -0.28 25.20 9.05
CA GLU A 393 0.12 24.06 8.22
C GLU A 393 -1.00 23.01 8.12
N THR A 394 -1.76 22.81 9.20
CA THR A 394 -2.92 21.90 9.22
C THR A 394 -4.01 22.37 8.26
N ALA A 395 -4.32 23.67 8.28
CA ALA A 395 -5.28 24.28 7.35
C ALA A 395 -4.78 24.21 5.89
N GLU A 396 -3.47 24.42 5.67
CA GLU A 396 -2.86 24.31 4.35
C GLU A 396 -2.95 22.88 3.79
N VAL A 397 -2.66 21.86 4.61
CA VAL A 397 -2.81 20.44 4.23
C VAL A 397 -4.26 20.11 3.89
N ARG A 398 -5.24 20.51 4.71
CA ARG A 398 -6.66 20.28 4.41
C ARG A 398 -7.10 20.94 3.10
N SER A 399 -6.66 22.17 2.88
CA SER A 399 -6.92 22.93 1.65
C SER A 399 -6.29 22.29 0.41
N TRP A 400 -5.08 21.72 0.54
CA TRP A 400 -4.41 20.96 -0.51
C TRP A 400 -5.15 19.66 -0.85
N LEU A 401 -5.60 18.93 0.16
CA LEU A 401 -6.34 17.69 0.02
C LEU A 401 -7.80 17.89 -0.42
N GLY A 402 -8.26 19.14 -0.60
CA GLY A 402 -9.63 19.44 -1.03
C GLY A 402 -10.69 19.25 0.06
N ALA A 403 -10.30 19.27 1.33
CA ALA A 403 -11.16 19.06 2.51
C ALA A 403 -11.43 20.36 3.29
N ALA A 404 -11.76 21.44 2.57
CA ALA A 404 -11.95 22.78 3.13
C ALA A 404 -13.24 22.94 3.95
#